data_AF-A0A8X9A3A0-F1
#
_entry.id   AF-A0A8X9A3A0-F1
#
_cell.length_a   1.000
_cell.length_b   1.000
_cell.length_c   1.000
_cell.angle_alpha   90.00
_cell.angle_beta   90.00
_cell.angle_gamma   90.00
#
_symmetry.space_group_name_H-M   'P 1'
#
loop_
_entity.id
_entity.type
_entity.pdbx_description
1 polymer ?
#
loop_
_entity_poly.entity_id
_entity_poly.type
_entity_poly.pdbx_seq_one_letter_code
_entity_poly.pdbx_strand_id
1 'polypeptide(L)'
;MASKKLPTSPGSDCDERKRKRKLSNRESARRSRMKKQQRLDELNGEEGRIKEENKKLIQMIDATTNLHLDVASNNNVLRAQISELTDRLKSLNSVLQIASEVSGLMIDIPDIPDTLLEPWQLPCPIQSAPASVDMIILAVVLQWIGFLLLVAALSSSTSSHAALHSPLTGSSEQASCAFLMLSSTFPDSLSGTAAAGRM
;
A
#
# COMPACT_ATOMS: atom_id res chain seq x y z
N MET A 1 -70.15 31.31 9.78
CA MET A 1 -69.48 32.55 10.24
C MET A 1 -68.02 32.50 9.81
N ALA A 2 -67.67 33.22 8.74
CA ALA A 2 -66.32 33.24 8.18
C ALA A 2 -65.44 34.18 9.03
N SER A 3 -64.47 33.62 9.74
CA SER A 3 -63.48 34.40 10.49
C SER A 3 -62.59 35.15 9.50
N LYS A 4 -62.83 36.46 9.35
CA LYS A 4 -61.96 37.38 8.62
C LYS A 4 -60.58 37.35 9.28
N LYS A 5 -59.57 36.83 8.57
CA LYS A 5 -58.17 36.96 9.00
C LYS A 5 -57.82 38.45 8.99
N LEU A 6 -57.44 38.96 10.15
CA LEU A 6 -56.94 40.32 10.33
C LEU A 6 -55.70 40.52 9.44
N PRO A 7 -55.57 41.62 8.69
CA PRO A 7 -54.39 41.88 7.88
C PRO A 7 -53.19 42.09 8.81
N THR A 8 -52.32 41.09 8.90
CA THR A 8 -51.02 41.22 9.55
C THR A 8 -50.18 42.22 8.79
N SER A 9 -49.77 43.28 9.46
CA SER A 9 -48.88 44.32 8.92
C SER A 9 -47.71 43.69 8.14
N PRO A 10 -47.43 44.10 6.90
CA PRO A 10 -46.46 43.45 6.01
C PRO A 10 -45.03 43.38 6.58
N GLY A 11 -44.69 44.21 7.58
CA GLY A 11 -43.41 44.10 8.31
C GLY A 11 -43.32 42.87 9.21
N SER A 12 -44.43 42.46 9.85
CA SER A 12 -44.44 41.38 10.86
C SER A 12 -44.25 39.97 10.27
N ASP A 13 -44.80 39.70 9.09
CA ASP A 13 -44.65 38.41 8.41
C ASP A 13 -43.24 38.25 7.82
N CYS A 14 -42.64 39.36 7.37
CA CYS A 14 -41.27 39.39 6.88
C CYS A 14 -40.26 39.08 8.01
N ASP A 15 -40.48 39.65 9.20
CA ASP A 15 -39.64 39.42 10.38
C ASP A 15 -39.79 37.99 10.92
N GLU A 16 -41.00 37.45 10.95
CA GLU A 16 -41.24 36.06 11.36
C GLU A 16 -40.61 35.08 10.37
N ARG A 17 -40.69 35.33 9.07
CA ARG A 17 -39.99 34.55 8.04
C ARG A 17 -38.47 34.61 8.22
N LYS A 18 -37.91 35.79 8.52
CA LYS A 18 -36.48 35.97 8.79
C LYS A 18 -36.05 35.21 10.04
N ARG A 19 -36.85 35.24 11.11
CA ARG A 19 -36.63 34.48 12.35
C ARG A 19 -36.61 32.97 12.07
N LYS A 20 -37.60 32.45 11.34
CA LYS A 20 -37.65 31.03 10.93
C LYS A 20 -36.44 30.62 10.09
N ARG A 21 -36.01 31.46 9.14
CA ARG A 21 -34.80 31.20 8.32
C ARG A 21 -33.53 31.12 9.17
N LYS A 22 -33.36 32.00 10.15
CA LYS A 22 -32.21 31.96 11.07
C LYS A 22 -32.18 30.65 11.87
N LEU A 23 -33.32 30.22 12.39
CA LEU A 23 -33.43 28.95 13.12
C LEU A 23 -33.16 27.74 12.23
N SER A 24 -33.78 27.70 11.04
CA SER A 24 -33.57 26.62 10.07
C SER A 24 -32.14 26.56 9.54
N ASN A 25 -31.49 27.71 9.28
CA ASN A 25 -30.10 27.76 8.83
C ASN A 25 -29.13 27.34 9.94
N ARG A 26 -29.41 27.76 11.19
CA ARG A 26 -28.64 27.29 12.34
C ARG A 26 -28.71 25.77 12.48
N GLU A 27 -29.91 25.21 12.35
CA GLU A 27 -30.11 23.77 12.42
C GLU A 27 -29.47 23.04 11.22
N SER A 28 -29.57 23.58 10.00
CA SER A 28 -28.92 22.97 8.83
C SER A 28 -27.39 23.04 8.90
N ALA A 29 -26.82 24.13 9.39
CA ALA A 29 -25.38 24.26 9.64
C ALA A 29 -24.92 23.26 10.70
N ARG A 30 -25.69 23.07 11.78
CA ARG A 30 -25.42 22.03 12.79
C ARG A 30 -25.42 20.64 12.17
N ARG A 31 -26.46 20.28 11.41
CA ARG A 31 -26.56 18.97 10.74
C ARG A 31 -25.44 18.74 9.74
N SER A 32 -25.06 19.76 8.98
CA SER A 32 -23.93 19.69 8.05
C SER A 32 -22.62 19.41 8.77
N ARG A 33 -22.35 20.10 9.88
CA ARG A 33 -21.16 19.84 10.73
C ARG A 33 -21.18 18.43 11.31
N MET A 34 -22.32 17.99 11.84
CA MET A 34 -22.47 16.63 12.38
C MET A 34 -22.23 15.57 11.31
N LYS A 35 -22.78 15.72 10.11
CA LYS A 35 -22.57 14.78 8.99
C LYS A 35 -21.11 14.74 8.54
N LYS A 36 -20.42 15.89 8.53
CA LYS A 36 -18.99 15.95 8.23
C LYS A 36 -18.17 15.25 9.32
N GLN A 37 -18.51 15.46 10.59
CA GLN A 37 -17.85 14.78 11.71
C GLN A 37 -18.03 13.26 11.63
N GLN A 38 -19.26 12.78 11.42
CA GLN A 38 -19.54 11.36 11.26
C GLN A 38 -18.71 10.72 10.14
N ARG A 39 -18.60 11.39 8.98
CA ARG A 39 -17.75 10.92 7.88
C ARG A 39 -16.27 10.83 8.29
N LEU A 40 -15.77 11.82 9.04
CA LEU A 40 -14.39 11.78 9.53
C LEU A 40 -14.18 10.65 10.52
N ASP A 41 -15.13 10.42 11.42
CA ASP A 41 -15.08 9.33 12.40
C ASP A 41 -15.14 7.95 11.70
N GLU A 42 -15.98 7.80 10.67
CA GLU A 42 -16.03 6.61 9.81
C GLU A 42 -14.70 6.35 9.10
N LEU A 43 -14.11 7.38 8.48
CA LEU A 43 -12.81 7.27 7.81
C LEU A 43 -11.68 6.92 8.78
N ASN A 44 -11.67 7.51 9.98
CA ASN A 44 -10.69 7.18 11.02
C ASN A 44 -10.86 5.75 11.53
N GLY A 45 -12.11 5.28 11.65
CA GLY A 45 -12.40 3.89 11.99
C GLY A 45 -11.87 2.92 10.94
N GLU A 46 -12.08 3.24 9.66
CA GLU A 46 -11.58 2.45 8.54
C GLU A 46 -10.05 2.44 8.45
N GLU A 47 -9.40 3.59 8.67
CA GLU A 47 -7.94 3.67 8.77
C GLU A 47 -7.42 2.78 9.90
N GLY A 48 -8.07 2.82 11.08
CA GLY A 48 -7.72 1.95 12.20
C GLY A 48 -7.86 0.47 11.88
N ARG A 49 -8.96 0.08 11.22
CA ARG A 49 -9.22 -1.30 10.78
C ARG A 49 -8.13 -1.78 9.81
N ILE A 50 -7.84 -1.00 8.77
CA ILE A 50 -6.82 -1.33 7.77
C ILE A 50 -5.43 -1.43 8.42
N LYS A 51 -5.09 -0.54 9.36
CA LYS A 51 -3.82 -0.61 10.09
C LYS A 51 -3.66 -1.91 10.88
N GLU A 52 -4.71 -2.33 11.59
CA GLU A 52 -4.67 -3.58 12.36
C GLU A 52 -4.60 -4.81 11.43
N GLU A 53 -5.34 -4.79 10.32
CA GLU A 53 -5.26 -5.85 9.30
C GLU A 53 -3.88 -5.93 8.66
N ASN A 54 -3.28 -4.80 8.33
CA ASN A 54 -1.92 -4.75 7.80
C ASN A 54 -0.91 -5.33 8.79
N LYS A 55 -0.99 -4.93 10.07
CA LYS A 55 -0.16 -5.49 11.13
C LYS A 55 -0.32 -7.01 11.25
N LYS A 56 -1.55 -7.52 11.19
CA LYS A 56 -1.82 -8.96 11.20
C LYS A 56 -1.22 -9.67 9.99
N LEU A 57 -1.34 -9.10 8.80
CA LEU A 57 -0.76 -9.65 7.58
C LEU A 57 0.77 -9.73 7.66
N ILE A 58 1.42 -8.67 8.16
CA ILE A 58 2.88 -8.66 8.38
C ILE A 58 3.28 -9.81 9.31
N GLN A 59 2.61 -9.97 10.45
CA GLN A 59 2.89 -11.07 11.39
C GLN A 59 2.73 -12.45 10.75
N MET A 60 1.70 -12.63 9.91
CA MET A 60 1.48 -13.89 9.18
C MET A 60 2.57 -14.15 8.14
N ILE A 61 3.01 -13.11 7.42
CA ILE A 61 4.11 -13.21 6.45
C ILE A 61 5.40 -13.59 7.17
N ASP A 62 5.72 -12.93 8.27
CA ASP A 62 6.93 -13.22 9.06
C ASP A 62 6.93 -14.65 9.58
N ALA A 63 5.81 -15.10 10.16
CA ALA A 63 5.67 -16.47 10.64
C ALA A 63 5.82 -17.51 9.51
N THR A 64 5.19 -17.27 8.36
CA THR A 64 5.29 -18.17 7.20
C THR A 64 6.70 -18.18 6.62
N THR A 65 7.37 -17.03 6.59
CA THR A 65 8.75 -16.90 6.11
C THR A 65 9.70 -17.69 7.00
N ASN A 66 9.56 -17.58 8.32
CA ASN A 66 10.36 -18.35 9.27
C ASN A 66 10.15 -19.86 9.13
N LEU A 67 8.89 -20.31 8.98
CA LEU A 67 8.59 -21.72 8.73
C LEU A 67 9.22 -22.20 7.41
N HIS A 68 9.13 -21.38 6.36
CA HIS A 68 9.73 -21.69 5.07
C HIS A 68 11.26 -21.82 5.16
N LEU A 69 11.93 -20.90 5.86
CA LEU A 69 13.37 -20.96 6.10
C LEU A 69 13.78 -22.22 6.86
N ASP A 70 13.02 -22.60 7.88
CA ASP A 70 13.27 -23.85 8.62
C ASP A 70 13.15 -25.08 7.71
N VAL A 71 12.05 -25.19 6.94
CA VAL A 71 11.85 -26.27 5.97
C VAL A 71 12.96 -26.29 4.90
N ALA A 72 13.37 -25.13 4.40
CA ALA A 72 14.46 -25.04 3.42
C ALA A 72 15.79 -25.51 4.02
N SER A 73 16.07 -25.18 5.28
CA SER A 73 17.27 -25.65 5.99
C SER A 73 17.25 -27.17 6.17
N ASN A 74 16.12 -27.73 6.58
CA ASN A 74 15.93 -29.18 6.73
C ASN A 74 16.08 -29.89 5.39
N ASN A 75 15.57 -29.32 4.30
CA ASN A 75 15.73 -29.86 2.96
C ASN A 75 17.22 -29.89 2.53
N ASN A 76 17.99 -28.84 2.84
CA ASN A 76 19.42 -28.81 2.56
C ASN A 76 20.20 -29.87 3.35
N VAL A 77 19.85 -30.10 4.61
CA VAL A 77 20.44 -31.18 5.42
C VAL A 77 20.13 -32.54 4.80
N LEU A 78 18.88 -32.79 4.42
CA LEU A 78 18.49 -34.05 3.78
C LEU A 78 19.22 -34.25 2.44
N ARG A 79 19.40 -33.20 1.63
CA ARG A 79 20.19 -33.26 0.40
C ARG A 79 21.64 -33.63 0.67
N ALA A 80 22.27 -33.03 1.68
CA ALA A 80 23.64 -33.35 2.06
C ALA A 80 23.77 -34.82 2.52
N GLN A 81 22.79 -35.33 3.27
CA GLN A 81 22.75 -36.73 3.68
C GLN A 81 22.59 -37.67 2.48
N ILE A 82 21.73 -37.34 1.52
CA ILE A 82 21.55 -38.12 0.29
C ILE A 82 22.84 -38.14 -0.52
N SER A 83 23.54 -37.00 -0.68
CA SER A 83 24.82 -36.97 -1.38
C SER A 83 25.87 -37.82 -0.66
N GLU A 84 25.97 -37.72 0.67
CA GLU A 84 26.94 -38.51 1.45
C GLU A 84 26.70 -40.02 1.32
N LEU A 85 25.44 -40.46 1.44
CA LEU A 85 25.08 -41.87 1.27
C LEU A 85 25.32 -42.36 -0.16
N THR A 86 25.05 -41.51 -1.16
CA THR A 86 25.30 -41.83 -2.57
C THR A 86 26.79 -41.98 -2.84
N ASP A 87 27.64 -41.10 -2.30
CA ASP A 87 29.09 -41.18 -2.44
C ASP A 87 29.67 -42.42 -1.76
N ARG A 88 29.17 -42.76 -0.56
CA ARG A 88 29.53 -44.01 0.14
C ARG A 88 29.16 -45.24 -0.68
N LEU A 89 27.97 -45.26 -1.26
CA LEU A 89 27.50 -46.37 -2.10
C LEU A 89 28.33 -46.48 -3.37
N LYS A 90 28.63 -45.38 -4.05
CA LYS A 90 29.54 -45.35 -5.22
C LYS A 90 30.94 -45.86 -4.85
N SER A 91 31.47 -45.49 -3.68
CA SER A 91 32.76 -45.99 -3.19
C SER A 91 32.75 -47.50 -2.96
N LEU A 92 31.71 -48.02 -2.30
CA LEU A 92 31.55 -49.47 -2.09
C LEU A 92 31.40 -50.22 -3.41
N ASN A 93 30.63 -49.68 -4.35
CA ASN A 93 30.45 -50.25 -5.67
C ASN A 93 31.76 -50.30 -6.46
N SER A 94 32.58 -49.25 -6.38
CA SER A 94 33.91 -49.22 -7.00
C SER A 94 34.84 -50.30 -6.40
N VAL A 95 34.84 -50.48 -5.07
CA VAL A 95 35.62 -51.55 -4.41
C VAL A 95 35.15 -52.93 -4.87
N LEU A 96 33.83 -53.12 -4.98
CA LEU A 96 33.24 -54.38 -5.42
C LEU A 96 33.54 -54.67 -6.89
N GLN A 97 33.58 -53.65 -7.75
CA GLN A 97 34.02 -53.77 -9.14
C GLN A 97 35.48 -54.23 -9.24
N ILE A 98 36.38 -53.64 -8.44
CA ILE A 98 37.78 -54.09 -8.35
C ILE A 98 37.86 -55.56 -7.89
N ALA A 99 37.09 -55.94 -6.86
CA ALA A 99 37.08 -57.32 -6.37
C ALA A 99 36.51 -58.32 -7.39
N SER A 100 35.51 -57.89 -8.18
CA SER A 100 34.90 -58.61 -9.29
C SER A 100 35.90 -58.86 -10.42
N GLU A 101 36.66 -57.84 -10.83
CA GLU A 101 37.73 -57.94 -11.83
C GLU A 101 38.82 -58.91 -11.41
N VAL A 102 39.20 -58.90 -10.12
CA VAL A 102 40.18 -59.84 -9.55
C VAL A 102 39.63 -61.26 -9.48
N SER A 103 38.33 -61.44 -9.26
CA SER A 103 37.70 -62.76 -9.07
C SER A 103 37.06 -63.35 -10.34
N GLY A 104 36.95 -62.58 -11.42
CA GLY A 104 36.34 -62.98 -12.69
C GLY A 104 34.81 -63.08 -12.69
N LEU A 105 34.11 -62.50 -11.71
CA LEU A 105 32.66 -62.63 -11.52
C LEU A 105 31.96 -61.29 -11.77
N MET A 106 31.24 -61.12 -12.88
CA MET A 106 30.55 -59.87 -13.23
C MET A 106 29.44 -59.53 -12.21
N ILE A 107 29.51 -58.37 -11.58
CA ILE A 107 28.44 -57.86 -10.70
C ILE A 107 27.85 -56.60 -11.35
N ASP A 108 26.61 -56.70 -11.83
CA ASP A 108 25.84 -55.56 -12.32
C ASP A 108 25.35 -54.73 -11.14
N ILE A 109 25.90 -53.53 -11.00
CA ILE A 109 25.56 -52.59 -9.94
C ILE A 109 24.59 -51.56 -10.53
N PRO A 110 23.38 -51.39 -9.97
CA PRO A 110 22.47 -50.32 -10.40
C PRO A 110 23.01 -48.95 -9.98
N ASP A 111 23.23 -48.07 -10.95
CA ASP A 111 23.49 -46.65 -10.70
C ASP A 111 22.25 -45.99 -10.08
N ILE A 112 22.44 -45.31 -8.95
CA ILE A 112 21.38 -44.48 -8.36
C ILE A 112 21.19 -43.28 -9.30
N PRO A 113 19.98 -43.06 -9.84
CA PRO A 113 19.77 -41.99 -10.79
C PRO A 113 19.87 -40.63 -10.10
N ASP A 114 20.55 -39.68 -10.77
CA ASP A 114 20.74 -38.29 -10.34
C ASP A 114 19.42 -37.53 -10.11
N THR A 115 18.29 -38.09 -10.54
CA THR A 115 16.94 -37.60 -10.26
C THR A 115 16.58 -37.58 -8.77
N LEU A 116 17.26 -38.36 -7.92
CA LEU A 116 17.11 -38.28 -6.46
C LEU A 116 17.89 -37.11 -5.83
N LEU A 117 18.89 -36.59 -6.54
CA LEU A 117 19.65 -35.40 -6.12
C LEU A 117 18.93 -34.10 -6.54
N GLU A 118 18.09 -34.16 -7.59
CA GLU A 118 17.35 -32.99 -8.10
C GLU A 118 15.83 -33.20 -8.32
N PRO A 119 15.03 -33.67 -7.34
CA PRO A 119 13.61 -33.98 -7.61
C PRO A 119 12.75 -32.75 -7.88
N TRP A 120 13.16 -31.58 -7.37
CA TRP A 120 12.41 -30.33 -7.46
C TRP A 120 13.38 -29.14 -7.51
N GLN A 121 14.04 -28.92 -8.65
CA GLN A 121 14.56 -27.59 -8.95
C GLN A 121 13.37 -26.66 -9.20
N LEU A 122 12.77 -26.15 -8.13
CA LEU A 122 11.74 -25.12 -8.23
C LEU A 122 12.37 -23.91 -8.95
N PRO A 123 11.79 -23.41 -10.06
CA PRO A 123 12.24 -22.20 -10.76
C PRO A 123 11.93 -20.94 -9.94
N CYS A 124 12.37 -20.89 -8.69
CA CYS A 124 12.34 -19.70 -7.86
C CYS A 124 13.62 -19.71 -7.06
N PRO A 125 14.69 -19.05 -7.55
CA PRO A 125 15.63 -18.54 -6.57
C PRO A 125 14.79 -17.63 -5.67
N ILE A 126 14.80 -17.90 -4.37
CA ILE A 126 14.60 -16.82 -3.40
C ILE A 126 15.85 -15.96 -3.56
N GLN A 127 15.90 -15.25 -4.69
CA GLN A 127 16.55 -13.97 -4.72
C GLN A 127 15.86 -13.27 -3.56
N SER A 128 16.63 -12.85 -2.57
CA SER A 128 16.34 -11.55 -1.99
C SER A 128 16.13 -10.63 -3.18
N ALA A 129 14.87 -10.46 -3.61
CA ALA A 129 14.57 -9.60 -4.74
C ALA A 129 15.23 -8.27 -4.39
N PRO A 130 16.09 -7.70 -5.26
CA PRO A 130 16.71 -6.41 -5.02
C PRO A 130 15.66 -5.31 -5.26
N ALA A 131 14.62 -5.36 -4.45
CA ALA A 131 13.81 -4.27 -3.98
C ALA A 131 13.13 -4.85 -2.74
N SER A 132 13.90 -4.99 -1.64
CA SER A 132 13.30 -5.02 -0.32
C SER A 132 12.22 -3.96 -0.30
N VAL A 133 11.07 -4.23 0.31
CA VAL A 133 10.01 -3.24 0.51
C VAL A 133 10.60 -1.94 1.10
N ASP A 134 11.69 -2.06 1.85
CA ASP A 134 12.51 -0.95 2.34
C ASP A 134 13.08 -0.05 1.24
N MET A 135 13.54 -0.61 0.11
CA MET A 135 14.04 0.15 -1.04
C MET A 135 12.93 0.92 -1.75
N ILE A 136 11.73 0.34 -1.84
CA ILE A 136 10.56 1.01 -2.43
C ILE A 136 10.11 2.16 -1.51
N ILE A 137 10.04 1.91 -0.20
CA ILE A 137 9.71 2.93 0.79
C ILE A 137 10.74 4.06 0.78
N LEU A 138 12.04 3.73 0.77
CA LEU A 138 13.13 4.73 0.69
C LEU A 138 13.04 5.54 -0.60
N ALA A 139 12.75 4.93 -1.74
CA ALA A 139 12.58 5.64 -3.01
C ALA A 139 11.41 6.63 -2.95
N VAL A 140 10.26 6.22 -2.40
CA VAL A 140 9.08 7.10 -2.22
C VAL A 140 9.40 8.24 -1.25
N VAL A 141 10.09 7.96 -0.14
CA VAL A 141 10.48 8.97 0.85
C VAL A 141 11.46 9.99 0.23
N LEU A 142 12.46 9.53 -0.52
CA LEU A 142 13.43 10.41 -1.19
C LEU A 142 12.75 11.28 -2.26
N GLN A 143 11.79 10.74 -2.99
CA GLN A 143 11.02 11.51 -3.97
C GLN A 143 10.15 12.58 -3.31
N TRP A 144 9.55 12.27 -2.14
CA TRP A 144 8.83 13.24 -1.33
C TRP A 144 9.74 14.34 -0.76
N ILE A 145 10.91 13.98 -0.24
CA ILE A 145 11.90 14.94 0.26
C ILE A 145 12.34 15.88 -0.88
N GLY A 146 12.61 15.34 -2.08
CA GLY A 146 12.96 16.13 -3.26
C GLY A 146 11.86 17.11 -3.66
N PHE A 147 10.60 16.67 -3.66
CA PHE A 147 9.45 17.55 -3.93
C PHE A 147 9.33 18.68 -2.90
N LEU A 148 9.52 18.36 -1.62
CA LEU A 148 9.45 19.36 -0.54
C LEU A 148 10.57 20.41 -0.67
N LEU A 149 11.79 19.98 -0.99
CA LEU A 149 12.91 20.89 -1.23
C LEU A 149 12.69 21.78 -2.46
N LEU A 150 12.10 21.24 -3.54
CA LEU A 150 11.76 22.02 -4.74
C LEU A 150 10.73 23.12 -4.43
N VAL A 151 9.69 22.80 -3.66
CA VAL A 151 8.67 23.77 -3.23
C VAL A 151 9.27 24.85 -2.32
N ALA A 152 10.18 24.48 -1.41
CA ALA A 152 10.88 25.42 -0.55
C ALA A 152 11.82 26.35 -1.34
N ALA A 153 12.51 25.84 -2.37
CA ALA A 153 13.35 26.63 -3.25
C ALA A 153 12.54 27.64 -4.08
N LEU A 154 11.40 27.22 -4.65
CA LEU A 154 10.50 28.13 -5.38
C LEU A 154 9.94 29.24 -4.47
N SER A 155 9.64 28.92 -3.21
CA SER A 155 9.17 29.92 -2.22
C SER A 155 10.27 30.90 -1.79
N SER A 156 11.54 30.51 -1.91
CA SER A 156 12.68 31.38 -1.59
C SER A 156 13.03 32.32 -2.75
N SER A 157 12.85 31.88 -4.00
CA SER A 157 13.07 32.71 -5.19
C SER A 157 12.05 33.86 -5.34
N THR A 158 10.82 33.71 -4.84
CA THR A 158 9.83 34.80 -4.81
C THR A 158 10.14 35.85 -3.75
N SER A 159 10.87 35.49 -2.69
CA SER A 159 11.31 36.43 -1.65
C SER A 159 12.45 37.34 -2.12
N SER A 160 13.38 36.84 -2.94
CA SER A 160 14.51 37.65 -3.44
C SER A 160 14.13 38.65 -4.54
N HIS A 161 13.03 38.41 -5.28
CA HIS A 161 12.54 39.35 -6.29
C HIS A 161 11.66 40.48 -5.70
N ALA A 162 11.30 40.40 -4.42
CA ALA A 162 10.54 41.43 -3.70
C ALA A 162 11.42 42.56 -3.12
N ALA A 163 12.75 42.44 -3.15
CA ALA A 163 13.68 43.40 -2.55
C ALA A 163 14.10 44.56 -3.47
N LEU A 164 13.68 44.60 -4.75
CA LEU A 164 14.05 45.68 -5.67
C LEU A 164 12.90 46.56 -6.16
N HIS A 165 11.65 46.32 -5.74
CA HIS A 165 10.59 47.29 -5.96
C HIS A 165 9.56 47.24 -4.84
N SER A 166 9.42 48.36 -4.14
CA SER A 166 8.22 48.72 -3.39
C SER A 166 7.99 50.22 -3.58
N PRO A 167 6.75 50.73 -3.45
CA PRO A 167 5.49 50.03 -3.18
C PRO A 167 4.42 50.35 -4.24
N LEU A 168 3.43 49.47 -4.42
CA LEU A 168 2.04 49.89 -4.63
C LEU A 168 1.10 48.72 -4.26
N THR A 169 0.44 48.94 -3.14
CA THR A 169 -0.76 48.33 -2.57
C THR A 169 -1.56 47.35 -3.46
N GLY A 170 -1.81 46.15 -2.93
CA GLY A 170 -3.01 45.35 -3.23
C GLY A 170 -2.76 43.98 -3.86
N SER A 171 -2.44 42.95 -3.07
CA SER A 171 -2.43 41.56 -3.61
C SER A 171 -2.62 40.43 -2.59
N SER A 172 -3.07 40.71 -1.35
CA SER A 172 -3.31 39.63 -0.37
C SER A 172 -4.52 38.74 -0.69
N GLU A 173 -5.40 39.14 -1.62
CA GLU A 173 -6.53 38.31 -2.06
C GLU A 173 -6.20 37.39 -3.25
N GLN A 174 -5.13 37.66 -4.03
CA GLN A 174 -4.80 36.82 -5.20
C GLN A 174 -4.07 35.52 -4.82
N ALA A 175 -3.26 35.54 -3.75
CA ALA A 175 -2.58 34.33 -3.26
C ALA A 175 -3.55 33.29 -2.70
N SER A 176 -4.67 33.73 -2.09
CA SER A 176 -5.69 32.82 -1.55
C SER A 176 -6.55 32.17 -2.65
N CYS A 177 -6.74 32.85 -3.79
CA CYS A 177 -7.46 32.29 -4.94
C CYS A 177 -6.62 31.24 -5.69
N ALA A 178 -5.30 31.44 -5.81
CA ALA A 178 -4.43 30.49 -6.50
C ALA A 178 -4.35 29.13 -5.77
N PHE A 179 -4.34 29.12 -4.43
CA PHE A 179 -4.30 27.89 -3.64
C PHE A 179 -5.60 27.06 -3.75
N LEU A 180 -6.76 27.71 -3.90
CA LEU A 180 -8.04 27.03 -4.08
C LEU A 180 -8.24 26.48 -5.50
N MET A 181 -7.60 27.07 -6.52
CA MET A 181 -7.72 26.62 -7.91
C MET A 181 -6.78 25.44 -8.25
N LEU A 182 -5.71 25.23 -7.49
CA LEU A 182 -4.82 24.07 -7.65
C LEU A 182 -5.36 22.78 -7.00
N SER A 183 -6.39 22.89 -6.15
CA SER A 183 -7.05 21.73 -5.52
C SER A 183 -8.10 21.06 -6.42
N SER A 184 -8.48 21.70 -7.54
CA SER A 184 -9.49 21.20 -8.48
C SER A 184 -8.93 20.48 -9.71
N THR A 185 -7.61 20.27 -9.79
CA THR A 185 -6.95 19.59 -10.90
C THR A 185 -6.25 18.32 -10.42
N PHE A 186 -6.99 17.47 -9.70
CA PHE A 186 -6.65 16.06 -9.58
C PHE A 186 -7.58 15.28 -10.53
N PRO A 187 -7.04 14.53 -11.51
CA PRO A 187 -7.87 13.69 -12.35
C PRO A 187 -8.36 12.49 -11.54
N ASP A 188 -9.67 12.42 -11.32
CA ASP A 188 -10.39 11.20 -10.95
C ASP A 188 -10.26 10.20 -12.11
N SER A 189 -9.21 9.37 -12.08
CA SER A 189 -9.04 8.28 -13.04
C SER A 189 -8.66 6.99 -12.34
N LEU A 190 -9.59 6.42 -11.57
CA LEU A 190 -9.73 4.97 -11.39
C LEU A 190 -11.23 4.62 -11.24
N SER A 191 -12.01 4.83 -12.31
CA SER A 191 -13.28 4.13 -12.50
C SER A 191 -13.16 3.19 -13.70
N GLY A 192 -12.67 1.99 -13.45
CA GLY A 192 -12.60 0.90 -14.42
C GLY A 192 -13.58 -0.21 -14.06
N THR A 193 -14.57 -0.40 -14.94
CA THR A 193 -15.25 -1.66 -15.28
C THR A 193 -16.17 -2.35 -14.25
N ALA A 194 -17.48 -2.31 -14.49
CA ALA A 194 -18.32 -3.50 -14.70
C ALA A 194 -19.78 -3.10 -14.96
N ALA A 195 -20.13 -2.90 -16.23
CA ALA A 195 -21.49 -3.02 -16.72
C ALA A 195 -21.51 -4.16 -17.75
N ALA A 196 -22.03 -5.32 -17.37
CA ALA A 196 -22.42 -6.39 -18.28
C ALA A 196 -23.49 -7.26 -17.61
N GLY A 197 -24.61 -7.50 -18.30
CA GLY A 197 -25.58 -8.53 -17.91
C GLY A 197 -27.01 -8.04 -17.76
N ARG A 198 -27.63 -7.66 -18.88
CA ARG A 198 -29.08 -7.72 -19.06
C ARG A 198 -29.43 -9.19 -19.37
N MET A 199 -30.22 -9.84 -18.52
CA MET A 199 -31.28 -10.81 -18.86
C MET A 199 -32.32 -10.77 -17.75
#